data_AF-A0A382ZVC4-F1
#
_entry.id   AF-A0A382ZVC4-F1
#
_cell.length_a   1.000
_cell.length_b   1.000
_cell.length_c   1.000
_cell.angle_alpha   90.00
_cell.angle_beta   90.00
_cell.angle_gamma   90.00
#
_symmetry.space_group_name_H-M   'P 1'
#
loop_
_entity.id
_entity.type
_entity.pdbx_description
1 polymer ?
#
loop_
_entity_poly.entity_id
_entity_poly.type
_entity_poly.pdbx_seq_one_letter_code
_entity_poly.pdbx_strand_id
1 'polypeptide(L)'
;MKYIKRTLFLLVMGLGLMAPVQAEEVHMVMCGGEIREADKVVIAAFEASHAGVTVNAEAVPWGTCQDKSMTLAAAGDPVGLAYIGSRTLKQLGRSGLILPVNISEEKQALYQPGILNTVSDGGQFWGFPHAFSTKALFINCGLVEAAGEACVAPRTWTGLYNMAKAVNDNTSAAGIG
;
A
#
# COMPACT_ATOMS: atom_id res chain seq x y z
N MET A 1 -4.61 57.75 -57.95
CA MET A 1 -4.52 56.43 -58.61
C MET A 1 -3.42 55.62 -57.93
N LYS A 2 -3.76 54.42 -57.41
CA LYS A 2 -2.87 53.24 -57.29
C LYS A 2 -1.71 53.32 -56.27
N TYR A 3 -1.54 52.49 -55.25
CA TYR A 3 -2.22 51.31 -54.71
C TYR A 3 -1.80 51.12 -53.24
N ILE A 4 -2.79 50.79 -52.40
CA ILE A 4 -2.66 50.37 -51.01
C ILE A 4 -1.89 49.04 -50.95
N LYS A 5 -0.78 49.01 -50.19
CA LYS A 5 -0.01 47.78 -49.93
C LYS A 5 -0.86 46.85 -49.06
N ARG A 6 -1.20 45.68 -49.61
CA ARG A 6 -1.95 44.61 -48.96
C ARG A 6 -1.15 43.99 -47.82
N THR A 7 -1.72 44.03 -46.63
CA THR A 7 -1.37 43.22 -45.47
C THR A 7 -1.52 41.74 -45.81
N LEU A 8 -0.44 40.97 -45.75
CA LEU A 8 -0.49 39.52 -45.88
C LEU A 8 -0.73 38.93 -44.49
N PHE A 9 -1.98 38.56 -44.21
CA PHE A 9 -2.35 37.73 -43.08
C PHE A 9 -1.89 36.30 -43.41
N LEU A 10 -0.79 35.85 -42.81
CA LEU A 10 -0.40 34.45 -42.80
C LEU A 10 -1.32 33.72 -41.81
N LEU A 11 -2.34 33.06 -42.37
CA LEU A 11 -3.20 32.12 -41.65
C LEU A 11 -2.36 30.86 -41.37
N VAL A 12 -1.73 30.78 -40.20
CA VAL A 12 -1.14 29.53 -39.70
C VAL A 12 -2.31 28.64 -39.29
N MET A 13 -2.70 27.75 -40.21
CA MET A 13 -3.61 26.65 -39.92
C MET A 13 -2.96 25.77 -38.85
N GLY A 14 -3.49 25.85 -37.64
CA GLY A 14 -3.12 24.98 -36.53
C GLY A 14 -3.51 23.55 -36.84
N LEU A 15 -2.59 22.79 -37.43
CA LEU A 15 -2.54 21.34 -37.24
C LEU A 15 -1.98 21.14 -35.83
N GLY A 16 -2.88 21.00 -34.87
CA GLY A 16 -2.54 20.45 -33.57
C GLY A 16 -1.95 19.08 -33.80
N LEU A 17 -0.62 18.99 -33.76
CA LEU A 17 0.09 17.75 -33.48
C LEU A 17 -0.39 17.32 -32.10
N MET A 18 -1.45 16.50 -32.07
CA MET A 18 -1.64 15.59 -30.96
C MET A 18 -0.41 14.69 -30.98
N ALA A 19 0.59 15.05 -30.19
CA ALA A 19 1.63 14.09 -29.82
C ALA A 19 0.88 12.84 -29.33
N PRO A 20 1.26 11.63 -29.79
CA PRO A 20 0.71 10.43 -29.18
C PRO A 20 0.97 10.56 -27.69
N VAL A 21 -0.10 10.47 -26.89
CA VAL A 21 0.04 10.24 -25.45
C VAL A 21 1.01 9.07 -25.33
N GLN A 22 2.23 9.34 -24.88
CA GLN A 22 3.18 8.29 -24.57
C GLN A 22 2.50 7.42 -23.55
N ALA A 23 2.31 6.13 -23.87
CA ALA A 23 1.75 5.20 -22.92
C ALA A 23 2.72 5.14 -21.72
N GLU A 24 2.28 5.59 -20.55
CA GLU A 24 3.08 5.62 -19.33
C GLU A 24 2.77 4.35 -18.53
N GLU A 25 3.76 3.47 -18.38
CA GLU A 25 3.61 2.27 -17.57
C GLU A 25 4.03 2.55 -16.13
N VAL A 26 3.11 2.31 -15.19
CA VAL A 26 3.35 2.36 -13.76
C VAL A 26 3.69 0.95 -13.27
N HIS A 27 4.97 0.71 -12.95
CA HIS A 27 5.36 -0.52 -12.26
C HIS A 27 4.92 -0.44 -10.80
N MET A 28 4.11 -1.42 -10.38
CA MET A 28 3.52 -1.50 -9.05
C MET A 28 3.94 -2.79 -8.37
N VAL A 29 4.55 -2.71 -7.19
CA VAL A 29 4.87 -3.88 -6.37
C VAL A 29 3.82 -4.04 -5.27
N MET A 30 3.16 -5.19 -5.25
CA MET A 30 2.19 -5.60 -4.22
C MET A 30 2.74 -6.75 -3.40
N CYS A 31 2.71 -6.61 -2.07
CA CYS A 31 3.16 -7.69 -1.20
C CYS A 31 2.08 -8.76 -1.06
N GLY A 32 2.43 -10.01 -1.38
CA GLY A 32 1.51 -11.14 -1.39
C GLY A 32 2.01 -12.28 -2.28
N GLY A 33 1.25 -13.37 -2.32
CA GLY A 33 1.54 -14.49 -3.22
C GLY A 33 0.99 -14.32 -4.64
N GLU A 34 0.10 -13.35 -4.85
CA GLU A 34 -0.63 -13.14 -6.10
C GLU A 34 -1.18 -11.70 -6.19
N ILE A 35 -1.52 -11.27 -7.41
CA ILE A 35 -2.39 -10.11 -7.64
C ILE A 35 -3.83 -10.63 -7.61
N ARG A 36 -4.61 -10.21 -6.60
CA ARG A 36 -5.95 -10.74 -6.37
C ARG A 36 -6.94 -10.16 -7.39
N GLU A 37 -8.06 -10.84 -7.59
CA GLU A 37 -9.13 -10.33 -8.45
C GLU A 37 -9.63 -8.94 -8.04
N ALA A 38 -9.70 -8.66 -6.73
CA ALA A 38 -10.04 -7.33 -6.24
C ALA A 38 -9.02 -6.26 -6.67
N ASP A 39 -7.72 -6.57 -6.68
CA ASP A 39 -6.67 -5.67 -7.13
C ASP A 39 -6.81 -5.39 -8.64
N LYS A 40 -7.07 -6.44 -9.43
CA LYS A 40 -7.28 -6.33 -10.89
C LYS A 40 -8.48 -5.46 -11.24
N VAL A 41 -9.58 -5.57 -10.49
CA VAL A 41 -10.78 -4.73 -10.69
C VAL A 41 -10.45 -3.25 -10.47
N VAL A 42 -9.67 -2.93 -9.43
CA VAL A 42 -9.29 -1.55 -9.13
C VAL A 42 -8.30 -1.02 -10.18
N ILE A 43 -7.32 -1.82 -10.59
CA ILE A 43 -6.36 -1.47 -11.64
C ILE A 43 -7.07 -1.19 -12.96
N ALA A 44 -7.97 -2.08 -13.40
CA ALA A 44 -8.70 -1.91 -14.65
C ALA A 44 -9.58 -0.64 -14.63
N ALA A 45 -10.20 -0.32 -13.49
CA ALA A 45 -10.96 0.93 -13.34
C ALA A 45 -10.07 2.18 -13.39
N PHE A 46 -8.85 2.09 -12.84
CA PHE A 46 -7.86 3.16 -12.92
C PHE A 46 -7.39 3.38 -14.36
N GLU A 47 -6.95 2.35 -15.07
CA GLU A 47 -6.50 2.43 -16.47
C GLU A 47 -7.62 2.96 -17.39
N ALA A 48 -8.87 2.51 -17.18
CA ALA A 48 -10.01 2.99 -17.96
C ALA A 48 -10.31 4.49 -17.75
N SER A 49 -9.98 5.04 -16.57
CA SER A 49 -10.16 6.46 -16.25
C SER A 49 -8.94 7.33 -16.59
N HIS A 50 -7.80 6.71 -16.93
CA HIS A 50 -6.54 7.41 -17.22
C HIS A 50 -5.98 6.94 -18.57
N ALA A 51 -6.53 7.49 -19.65
CA ALA A 51 -6.14 7.13 -21.00
C ALA A 51 -4.63 7.28 -21.21
N GLY A 52 -3.99 6.20 -21.66
CA GLY A 52 -2.55 6.16 -21.89
C GLY A 52 -1.71 5.80 -20.66
N VAL A 53 -2.32 5.40 -19.54
CA VAL A 53 -1.58 4.84 -18.41
C VAL A 53 -1.88 3.34 -18.31
N THR A 54 -0.85 2.52 -18.15
CA THR A 54 -0.97 1.09 -17.83
C THR A 54 -0.33 0.80 -16.48
N VAL A 55 -0.84 -0.20 -15.75
CA VAL A 55 -0.29 -0.62 -14.46
C VAL A 55 0.25 -2.04 -14.59
N ASN A 56 1.56 -2.16 -14.48
CA ASN A 56 2.24 -3.44 -14.41
C ASN A 56 2.36 -3.85 -12.93
N ALA A 57 1.36 -4.57 -12.43
CA ALA A 57 1.33 -5.01 -11.04
C ALA A 57 2.05 -6.35 -10.84
N GLU A 58 3.04 -6.36 -9.96
CA GLU A 58 3.85 -7.52 -9.61
C GLU A 58 3.58 -7.93 -8.16
N ALA A 59 3.19 -9.20 -7.96
CA ALA A 59 3.08 -9.79 -6.63
C ALA A 59 4.45 -10.29 -6.15
N VAL A 60 4.87 -9.85 -4.96
CA VAL A 60 6.14 -10.26 -4.35
C VAL A 60 5.87 -10.83 -2.95
N PRO A 61 6.44 -11.99 -2.59
CA PRO A 61 6.23 -12.59 -1.28
C PRO A 61 6.51 -11.62 -0.12
N TRP A 62 5.70 -11.69 0.93
CA TRP A 62 5.78 -10.77 2.09
C TRP A 62 7.19 -10.63 2.67
N GLY A 63 7.95 -11.73 2.73
CA GLY A 63 9.29 -11.76 3.30
C GLY A 63 10.35 -10.98 2.50
N THR A 64 10.11 -10.72 1.20
CA THR A 64 11.10 -10.12 0.29
C THR A 64 10.58 -8.87 -0.44
N CYS A 65 9.29 -8.57 -0.33
CA CYS A 65 8.62 -7.48 -1.04
C CYS A 65 9.23 -6.10 -0.76
N GLN A 66 9.45 -5.78 0.52
CA GLN A 66 10.05 -4.52 0.92
C GLN A 66 11.51 -4.43 0.43
N ASP A 67 12.30 -5.49 0.61
CA ASP A 67 13.73 -5.49 0.24
C ASP A 67 13.92 -5.28 -1.26
N LYS A 68 13.06 -5.88 -2.09
CA LYS A 68 13.05 -5.64 -3.53
C LYS A 68 12.81 -4.17 -3.86
N SER A 69 11.73 -3.58 -3.31
CA SER A 69 11.39 -2.16 -3.55
C SER A 69 12.51 -1.22 -3.12
N MET A 70 13.12 -1.50 -1.96
CA MET A 70 14.25 -0.73 -1.43
C MET A 70 15.51 -0.86 -2.30
N THR A 71 15.79 -2.07 -2.82
CA THR A 71 16.94 -2.33 -3.69
C THR A 71 16.81 -1.58 -5.01
N LEU A 72 15.61 -1.62 -5.62
CA LEU A 72 15.31 -0.88 -6.84
C LEU A 72 15.46 0.63 -6.65
N ALA A 73 14.93 1.17 -5.55
CA ALA A 73 15.10 2.58 -5.20
C ALA A 73 16.58 2.97 -5.01
N ALA A 74 17.36 2.13 -4.31
CA ALA A 74 18.80 2.37 -4.09
C ALA A 74 19.62 2.25 -5.39
N ALA A 75 19.18 1.44 -6.35
CA ALA A 75 19.79 1.30 -7.67
C ALA A 75 19.47 2.47 -8.62
N GLY A 76 18.63 3.43 -8.19
CA GLY A 76 18.21 4.55 -9.03
C GLY A 76 17.10 4.21 -10.03
N ASP A 77 16.43 3.07 -9.84
CA ASP A 77 15.33 2.59 -10.68
C ASP A 77 14.11 2.21 -9.81
N PRO A 78 13.54 3.18 -9.05
CA PRO A 78 12.42 2.90 -8.16
C PRO A 78 11.16 2.51 -8.95
N VAL A 79 10.36 1.63 -8.37
CA VAL A 79 9.02 1.37 -8.86
C VAL A 79 8.11 2.59 -8.67
N GLY A 80 7.11 2.75 -9.54
CA GLY A 80 6.14 3.85 -9.44
C GLY A 80 5.25 3.77 -8.20
N LEU A 81 4.90 2.56 -7.76
CA LEU A 81 4.16 2.32 -6.53
C LEU A 81 4.67 1.08 -5.80
N ALA A 82 4.97 1.20 -4.51
CA ALA A 82 5.41 0.08 -3.69
C ALA A 82 4.51 -0.10 -2.47
N TYR A 83 4.01 -1.31 -2.25
CA TYR A 83 3.53 -1.71 -0.94
C TYR A 83 4.74 -1.89 -0.02
N ILE A 84 4.87 -1.00 0.97
CA ILE A 84 5.94 -1.04 1.96
C ILE A 84 5.43 -0.95 3.39
N GLY A 85 6.19 -1.48 4.36
CA GLY A 85 5.88 -1.34 5.78
C GLY A 85 6.02 0.11 6.24
N SER A 86 5.03 0.63 6.96
CA SER A 86 4.99 2.03 7.41
C SER A 86 6.20 2.49 8.23
N ARG A 87 6.90 1.56 8.90
CA ARG A 87 8.11 1.84 9.70
C ARG A 87 9.24 2.47 8.89
N THR A 88 9.34 2.22 7.59
CA THR A 88 10.43 2.74 6.75
C THR A 88 10.09 4.08 6.08
N LEU A 89 8.82 4.42 5.94
CA LEU A 89 8.35 5.61 5.20
C LEU A 89 8.98 6.90 5.71
N LYS A 90 9.07 7.08 7.02
CA LYS A 90 9.70 8.26 7.63
C LYS A 90 11.16 8.43 7.21
N GLN A 91 11.94 7.35 7.20
CA GLN A 91 13.34 7.40 6.78
C GLN A 91 13.45 7.70 5.29
N LEU A 92 12.62 7.05 4.48
CA LEU A 92 12.59 7.26 3.03
C LEU A 92 12.23 8.69 2.65
N GLY A 93 11.18 9.25 3.29
CA GLY A 93 10.74 10.62 3.04
C GLY A 93 11.82 11.65 3.39
N ARG A 94 12.48 11.49 4.55
CA ARG A 94 13.61 12.34 4.95
C ARG A 94 14.84 12.23 4.05
N SER A 95 15.01 11.08 3.39
CA SER A 95 16.13 10.83 2.48
C SER A 95 15.82 11.24 1.04
N GLY A 96 14.61 11.74 0.76
CA GLY A 96 14.19 12.13 -0.59
C GLY A 96 13.99 10.96 -1.55
N LEU A 97 13.82 9.74 -1.03
CA LEU A 97 13.69 8.52 -1.83
C LEU A 97 12.24 8.19 -2.21
N ILE A 98 11.27 8.90 -1.65
CA ILE A 98 9.84 8.79 -1.97
C ILE A 98 9.22 10.19 -2.03
N LEU A 99 8.13 10.31 -2.78
CA LEU A 99 7.39 11.57 -2.92
C LEU A 99 6.30 11.67 -1.83
N PRO A 100 6.04 12.89 -1.31
CA PRO A 100 4.90 13.08 -0.43
C PRO A 100 3.58 12.91 -1.22
N VAL A 101 2.56 12.41 -0.55
CA VAL A 101 1.21 12.25 -1.11
C VAL A 101 0.25 13.26 -0.49
N ASN A 102 -0.75 13.68 -1.27
CA ASN A 102 -1.84 14.50 -0.78
C ASN A 102 -3.04 13.63 -0.41
N ILE A 103 -3.43 13.64 0.86
CA ILE A 103 -4.66 13.02 1.35
C ILE A 103 -5.62 14.16 1.71
N SER A 104 -6.68 14.35 0.94
CA SER A 104 -7.67 15.41 1.20
C SER A 104 -8.29 15.23 2.59
N GLU A 105 -8.74 16.33 3.23
CA GLU A 105 -9.37 16.28 4.55
C GLU A 105 -10.56 15.31 4.60
N GLU A 106 -11.36 15.28 3.53
CA GLU A 106 -12.45 14.32 3.34
C GLU A 106 -11.96 12.86 3.43
N LYS A 107 -10.86 12.53 2.74
CA LYS A 107 -10.26 11.19 2.77
C LYS A 107 -9.59 10.90 4.12
N GLN A 108 -9.03 11.90 4.78
CA GLN A 108 -8.45 11.74 6.11
C GLN A 108 -9.51 11.31 7.12
N ALA A 109 -10.72 11.87 7.03
CA ALA A 109 -11.84 11.54 7.90
C ALA A 109 -12.34 10.08 7.76
N LEU A 110 -11.97 9.38 6.68
CA LEU A 110 -12.29 7.96 6.47
C LEU A 110 -11.41 7.02 7.31
N TYR A 111 -10.28 7.50 7.82
CA TYR A 111 -9.35 6.68 8.61
C TYR A 111 -9.70 6.69 10.09
N GLN A 112 -9.51 5.53 10.74
CA GLN A 112 -9.59 5.42 12.19
C GLN A 112 -8.55 6.33 12.88
N PRO A 113 -8.84 6.87 14.07
CA PRO A 113 -7.91 7.71 14.80
C PRO A 113 -6.52 7.07 14.95
N GLY A 114 -5.47 7.84 14.64
CA GLY A 114 -4.07 7.42 14.76
C GLY A 114 -3.50 6.64 13.57
N ILE A 115 -4.32 6.15 12.62
CA ILE A 115 -3.81 5.40 11.46
C ILE A 115 -2.92 6.29 10.57
N LEU A 116 -3.34 7.53 10.33
CA LEU A 116 -2.56 8.48 9.51
C LEU A 116 -1.21 8.85 10.13
N ASN A 117 -1.06 8.75 11.46
CA ASN A 117 0.21 8.99 12.13
C ASN A 117 1.27 7.94 11.77
N THR A 118 0.85 6.78 11.24
CA THR A 118 1.79 5.73 10.81
C THR A 118 2.48 6.06 9.49
N VAL A 119 1.92 6.98 8.70
CA VAL A 119 2.42 7.36 7.37
C VAL A 119 2.81 8.83 7.27
N SER A 120 2.77 9.59 8.38
CA SER A 120 3.09 11.02 8.40
C SER A 120 4.41 11.32 9.14
N ASP A 121 5.16 12.27 8.61
CA ASP A 121 6.34 12.86 9.27
C ASP A 121 6.60 14.25 8.68
N GLY A 122 6.98 15.22 9.52
CA GLY A 122 7.33 16.57 9.06
C GLY A 122 6.17 17.37 8.45
N GLY A 123 4.91 17.07 8.83
CA GLY A 123 3.73 17.75 8.28
C GLY A 123 3.29 17.25 6.89
N GLN A 124 3.87 16.15 6.41
CA GLN A 124 3.52 15.51 5.13
C GLN A 124 3.07 14.07 5.34
N PHE A 125 2.31 13.54 4.38
CA PHE A 125 2.04 12.11 4.25
C PHE A 125 3.00 11.50 3.24
N TRP A 126 3.51 10.32 3.55
CA TRP A 126 4.50 9.60 2.76
C TRP A 126 3.96 8.33 2.09
N GLY A 127 2.65 8.10 2.21
CA GLY A 127 1.96 6.98 1.59
C GLY A 127 0.50 6.90 2.04
N PHE A 128 -0.26 6.02 1.39
CA PHE A 128 -1.64 5.71 1.76
C PHE A 128 -1.68 4.46 2.65
N PRO A 129 -2.33 4.49 3.83
CA PRO A 129 -2.55 3.29 4.61
C PRO A 129 -3.46 2.32 3.83
N HIS A 130 -2.90 1.20 3.39
CA HIS A 130 -3.62 0.15 2.67
C HIS A 130 -4.26 -0.87 3.61
N ALA A 131 -3.55 -1.28 4.66
CA ALA A 131 -4.03 -2.21 5.66
C ALA A 131 -3.55 -1.79 7.05
N PHE A 132 -4.39 -2.03 8.06
CA PHE A 132 -4.01 -1.93 9.46
C PHE A 132 -4.44 -3.19 10.21
N SER A 133 -3.63 -3.59 11.18
CA SER A 133 -3.91 -4.76 12.03
C SER A 133 -3.60 -4.40 13.47
N THR A 134 -4.45 -4.83 14.39
CA THR A 134 -4.13 -4.86 15.83
C THR A 134 -3.73 -6.27 16.24
N LYS A 135 -2.96 -6.40 17.32
CA LYS A 135 -2.68 -7.71 17.90
C LYS A 135 -3.96 -8.23 18.56
N ALA A 136 -4.31 -9.47 18.26
CA ALA A 136 -5.39 -10.20 18.92
C ALA A 136 -4.88 -11.55 19.40
N LEU A 137 -5.46 -12.05 20.49
CA LEU A 137 -5.27 -13.42 20.94
C LEU A 137 -6.33 -14.29 20.29
N PHE A 138 -5.90 -15.22 19.44
CA PHE A 138 -6.77 -16.25 18.88
C PHE A 138 -6.67 -17.50 19.75
N ILE A 139 -7.80 -18.01 20.22
CA ILE A 139 -7.87 -19.14 21.14
C ILE A 139 -8.57 -20.30 20.43
N ASN A 140 -7.92 -21.46 20.40
CA ASN A 140 -8.58 -22.69 20.00
C ASN A 140 -9.36 -23.26 21.20
N CYS A 141 -10.65 -22.96 21.30
CA CYS A 141 -11.48 -23.40 22.42
C CYS A 141 -11.48 -24.92 22.62
N GLY A 142 -11.46 -25.71 21.54
CA GLY A 142 -11.45 -27.17 21.64
C GLY A 142 -10.19 -27.70 22.34
N LEU A 143 -9.03 -27.08 22.11
CA LEU A 143 -7.80 -27.45 22.82
C LEU A 143 -7.83 -27.03 24.30
N VAL A 144 -8.39 -25.85 24.60
CA VAL A 144 -8.51 -25.37 25.99
C VAL A 144 -9.47 -26.26 26.79
N GLU A 145 -10.61 -26.62 26.21
CA GLU A 145 -11.60 -27.50 26.84
C GLU A 145 -11.08 -28.94 26.99
N ALA A 146 -10.37 -29.47 25.98
CA ALA A 146 -9.71 -30.77 26.07
C ALA A 146 -8.61 -30.80 27.16
N ALA A 147 -8.00 -29.65 27.46
CA ALA A 147 -7.04 -29.49 28.55
C ALA A 147 -7.71 -29.38 29.94
N GLY A 148 -9.04 -29.41 30.02
CA GLY A 148 -9.82 -29.32 31.25
C GLY A 148 -10.10 -27.89 31.73
N GLU A 149 -9.84 -26.88 30.89
CA GLU A 149 -10.05 -25.46 31.21
C GLU A 149 -11.27 -24.89 30.49
N ALA A 150 -11.89 -23.85 31.05
CA ALA A 150 -12.98 -23.14 30.36
C ALA A 150 -12.42 -22.25 29.24
N CYS A 151 -13.05 -22.24 28.05
CA CYS A 151 -12.65 -21.33 26.96
C CYS A 151 -13.06 -19.88 27.26
N VAL A 152 -12.31 -19.20 28.11
CA VAL A 152 -12.50 -17.79 28.45
C VAL A 152 -11.22 -17.02 28.19
N ALA A 153 -11.29 -15.96 27.38
CA ALA A 153 -10.12 -15.17 27.03
C ALA A 153 -9.43 -14.61 28.30
N PRO A 154 -8.13 -14.92 28.52
CA PRO A 154 -7.42 -14.49 29.70
C PRO A 154 -7.23 -12.96 29.66
N ARG A 155 -7.42 -12.32 30.81
CA ARG A 155 -7.27 -10.87 30.97
C ARG A 155 -5.90 -10.46 31.51
N THR A 156 -5.05 -11.43 31.84
CA THR A 156 -3.70 -11.23 32.39
C THR A 156 -2.70 -12.16 31.73
N TRP A 157 -1.42 -11.77 31.76
CA TRP A 157 -0.32 -12.61 31.29
C TRP A 157 -0.21 -13.93 32.06
N THR A 158 -0.43 -13.89 33.38
CA THR A 158 -0.50 -15.10 34.21
C THR A 158 -1.63 -16.02 33.77
N GLY A 159 -2.82 -15.47 33.45
CA GLY A 159 -3.93 -16.26 32.93
C GLY A 159 -3.62 -16.89 31.58
N LEU A 160 -2.97 -16.14 30.68
CA LEU A 160 -2.52 -16.68 29.39
C LEU A 160 -1.50 -17.80 29.58
N TYR A 161 -0.52 -17.60 30.47
CA TYR A 161 0.49 -18.61 30.79
C TYR A 161 -0.15 -19.89 31.35
N ASN A 162 -1.08 -19.77 32.30
CA ASN A 162 -1.73 -20.91 32.91
C ASN A 162 -2.58 -21.68 31.88
N MET A 163 -3.33 -20.97 31.03
CA MET A 163 -4.08 -21.59 29.93
C MET A 163 -3.16 -22.35 28.97
N ALA A 164 -2.08 -21.71 28.52
CA ALA A 164 -1.11 -22.35 27.63
C ALA A 164 -0.42 -23.56 28.30
N LYS A 165 -0.11 -23.46 29.59
CA LYS A 165 0.46 -24.55 30.37
C LYS A 165 -0.51 -25.73 30.48
N ALA A 166 -1.78 -25.49 30.75
CA ALA A 166 -2.80 -26.55 30.80
C ALA A 166 -2.87 -27.30 29.47
N VAL A 167 -2.87 -26.58 28.34
CA VAL A 167 -2.85 -27.20 27.01
C VAL A 167 -1.59 -28.06 26.82
N ASN A 168 -0.41 -27.55 27.18
CA ASN A 168 0.85 -28.33 27.09
C ASN A 168 0.86 -29.58 27.98
N ASP A 169 0.39 -29.46 29.22
CA ASP A 169 0.49 -30.53 30.22
C ASP A 169 -0.57 -31.63 29.99
N ASN A 170 -1.76 -31.25 29.51
CA ASN A 170 -2.93 -32.13 29.45
C ASN A 170 -3.30 -32.56 28.02
N THR A 171 -2.62 -32.05 26.99
CA THR A 171 -2.84 -32.43 25.58
C THR A 171 -1.50 -32.69 24.88
N SER A 172 -1.55 -33.16 23.63
CA SER A 172 -0.37 -33.27 22.77
C SER A 172 -0.07 -32.00 21.97
N ALA A 173 -0.82 -30.91 22.17
CA ALA A 173 -0.69 -29.66 21.43
C ALA A 173 0.18 -28.65 22.19
N ALA A 174 0.77 -27.71 21.45
CA ALA A 174 1.44 -26.55 22.04
C ALA A 174 0.39 -25.52 22.51
N GLY A 175 0.54 -25.02 23.73
CA GLY A 175 -0.33 -24.00 24.32
C GLY A 175 -0.11 -22.59 23.79
N ILE A 176 0.97 -22.35 23.05
CA ILE A 176 1.22 -21.13 22.28
C ILE A 176 2.01 -21.50 21.02
N GLY A 177 1.67 -20.88 19.87
CA GLY A 177 2.30 -21.15 18.58
C GLY A 177 1.83 -20.19 17.49
#